data_AF-A0A9D6U665-F1
#
_entry.id   AF-A0A9D6U665-F1
#
_cell.length_a   1.000
_cell.length_b   1.000
_cell.length_c   1.000
_cell.angle_alpha   90.00
_cell.angle_beta   90.00
_cell.angle_gamma   90.00
#
_symmetry.space_group_name_H-M   'P 1'
#
loop_
_entity.id
_entity.type
_entity.pdbx_description
1 polymer ?
#
loop_
_entity_poly.entity_id
_entity_poly.type
_entity_poly.pdbx_seq_one_letter_code
_entity_poly.pdbx_strand_id
1 'polypeptide(L)'
;MNESAPPEFDLKEKVLAVLTFHHYTYRQLAEYIGTTEKELDSQFKNNSLEIRTLELISKALRIPLYSFFRKEADEVTADEELYYNVDIWGKDGIRIRTKLKRDAKGNISDKELKKLKQAIKENEKLIRKNTNKIKNK
;
A
#
# COMPACT_ATOMS: atom_id res chain seq x y z
N MET A 1 -28.04 21.06 29.36
CA MET A 1 -27.19 19.93 28.97
C MET A 1 -26.75 20.23 27.55
N ASN A 2 -25.47 20.52 27.34
CA ASN A 2 -24.94 20.75 26.00
C ASN A 2 -24.81 19.39 25.33
N GLU A 3 -25.74 19.07 24.43
CA GLU A 3 -25.55 17.99 23.48
C GLU A 3 -24.36 18.40 22.60
N SER A 4 -23.18 17.85 22.89
CA SER A 4 -22.07 17.93 21.95
C SER A 4 -22.54 17.24 20.67
N ALA A 5 -22.62 17.98 19.57
CA ALA A 5 -22.96 17.42 18.28
C ALA A 5 -22.14 16.15 18.03
N PRO A 6 -22.74 15.08 17.46
CA PRO A 6 -21.98 13.89 17.10
C PRO A 6 -20.82 14.31 16.19
N PRO A 7 -19.63 13.69 16.33
CA PRO A 7 -18.47 14.06 15.52
C PRO A 7 -18.88 14.02 14.04
N GLU A 8 -18.66 15.15 13.37
CA GLU A 8 -19.03 15.32 11.97
C GLU A 8 -18.25 14.29 11.14
N PHE A 9 -18.97 13.56 10.30
CA PHE A 9 -18.37 12.54 9.46
C PHE A 9 -17.54 13.21 8.35
N ASP A 10 -16.21 13.06 8.41
CA ASP A 10 -15.31 13.50 7.35
C ASP A 10 -14.81 12.31 6.51
N LEU A 11 -15.35 12.19 5.30
CA LEU A 11 -14.94 11.17 4.34
C LEU A 11 -13.49 11.33 3.87
N LYS A 12 -13.02 12.58 3.70
CA LYS A 12 -11.67 12.87 3.24
C LYS A 12 -10.65 12.42 4.28
N GLU A 13 -10.89 12.73 5.55
CA GLU A 13 -10.01 12.28 6.65
C GLU A 13 -9.87 10.75 6.69
N LYS A 14 -10.98 10.02 6.51
CA LYS A 14 -10.93 8.56 6.44
C LYS A 14 -10.13 8.04 5.25
N VAL A 15 -10.31 8.62 4.07
CA VAL A 15 -9.53 8.25 2.88
C VAL A 15 -8.04 8.51 3.13
N LEU A 16 -7.68 9.63 3.74
CA LEU A 16 -6.30 9.98 4.09
C LEU A 16 -5.70 9.03 5.13
N ALA A 17 -6.47 8.61 6.14
CA ALA A 17 -6.04 7.64 7.13
C ALA A 17 -5.69 6.28 6.48
N VAL A 18 -6.57 5.80 5.59
CA VAL A 18 -6.36 4.54 4.87
C VAL A 18 -5.19 4.63 3.87
N LEU A 19 -5.04 5.75 3.16
CA LEU A 19 -3.86 6.02 2.31
C LEU A 19 -2.57 5.94 3.12
N THR A 20 -2.54 6.59 4.29
CA THR A 20 -1.38 6.61 5.19
C THR A 20 -1.03 5.21 5.67
N PHE A 21 -2.04 4.44 6.10
CA PHE A 21 -1.90 3.05 6.54
C PHE A 21 -1.28 2.16 5.45
N HIS A 22 -1.68 2.35 4.19
CA HIS A 22 -1.13 1.60 3.05
C HIS A 22 0.11 2.25 2.39
N HIS A 23 0.66 3.31 2.97
CA HIS A 23 1.81 4.07 2.44
C HIS A 23 1.62 4.61 1.02
N TYR A 24 0.39 4.99 0.67
CA TYR A 24 0.08 5.71 -0.56
C TYR A 24 -0.04 7.21 -0.31
N THR A 25 0.27 7.99 -1.33
CA THR A 25 0.11 9.45 -1.31
C THR A 25 -1.22 9.86 -1.94
N TYR A 26 -1.72 11.03 -1.53
CA TYR A 26 -2.93 11.60 -2.11
C TYR A 26 -2.79 11.84 -3.62
N ARG A 27 -1.61 12.28 -4.08
CA ARG A 27 -1.26 12.40 -5.49
C ARG A 27 -1.46 11.10 -6.28
N GLN A 28 -0.96 9.99 -5.74
CA GLN A 28 -1.11 8.68 -6.39
C GLN A 28 -2.57 8.25 -6.50
N LEU A 29 -3.41 8.61 -5.52
CA LEU A 29 -4.85 8.36 -5.61
C LEU A 29 -5.48 9.20 -6.72
N ALA A 30 -5.18 10.50 -6.76
CA ALA A 30 -5.71 11.41 -7.78
C ALA A 30 -5.31 10.95 -9.20
N GLU A 31 -4.04 10.57 -9.39
CA GLU A 31 -3.54 9.99 -10.64
C GLU A 31 -4.29 8.70 -11.02
N TYR A 32 -4.51 7.79 -10.05
CA TYR A 32 -5.20 6.52 -10.28
C TYR A 32 -6.65 6.69 -10.74
N ILE A 33 -7.37 7.66 -10.16
CA ILE A 33 -8.77 7.95 -10.53
C ILE A 33 -8.90 8.91 -11.72
N GLY A 34 -7.77 9.36 -12.29
CA GLY A 34 -7.74 10.22 -13.48
C GLY A 34 -8.11 11.68 -13.21
N THR A 35 -7.80 12.21 -12.03
CA THR A 35 -8.09 13.60 -11.65
C THR A 35 -6.85 14.31 -11.05
N THR A 36 -7.02 15.55 -10.61
CA THR A 36 -5.99 16.31 -9.88
C THR A 36 -6.32 16.38 -8.40
N GLU A 37 -5.32 16.55 -7.54
CA GLU A 37 -5.54 16.72 -6.09
C GLU A 37 -6.51 17.87 -5.78
N LYS A 38 -6.39 18.99 -6.51
CA LYS A 38 -7.24 20.17 -6.33
C LYS A 38 -8.70 19.87 -6.68
N GLU A 39 -8.93 19.13 -7.75
CA GLU A 39 -10.27 18.74 -8.17
C GLU A 39 -10.87 17.73 -7.18
N LEU A 40 -10.09 16.74 -6.75
CA LEU A 40 -10.52 15.76 -5.76
C LEU A 40 -10.88 16.44 -4.42
N ASP A 41 -10.09 17.44 -4.01
CA ASP A 41 -10.38 18.26 -2.82
C ASP A 41 -11.68 19.04 -2.94
N SER A 42 -11.95 19.63 -4.12
CA SER A 42 -13.20 20.31 -4.41
C SER A 42 -14.39 19.34 -4.27
N GLN A 43 -14.24 18.12 -4.80
CA GLN A 43 -15.30 17.11 -4.76
C GLN A 43 -15.57 16.58 -3.34
N PHE A 44 -14.54 16.39 -2.52
CA PHE A 44 -14.71 16.08 -1.10
C PHE A 44 -15.41 17.23 -0.37
N LYS A 45 -14.94 18.46 -0.55
CA LYS A 45 -15.49 19.64 0.13
C LYS A 45 -16.95 19.91 -0.22
N ASN A 46 -17.31 19.71 -1.48
CA ASN A 46 -18.65 19.99 -2.00
C ASN A 46 -19.58 18.76 -1.91
N ASN A 47 -19.15 17.64 -1.34
CA ASN A 47 -19.90 16.38 -1.30
C ASN A 47 -20.39 15.93 -2.70
N SER A 48 -19.58 16.17 -3.74
CA SER A 48 -19.93 15.91 -5.14
C SER A 48 -19.22 14.71 -5.74
N LEU A 49 -18.60 13.87 -4.89
CA LEU A 49 -17.97 12.63 -5.35
C LEU A 49 -19.02 11.66 -5.89
N GLU A 50 -18.86 11.28 -7.15
CA GLU A 50 -19.68 10.24 -7.75
C GLU A 50 -19.41 8.88 -7.08
N ILE A 51 -20.45 8.05 -6.98
CA ILE A 51 -20.35 6.67 -6.46
C ILE A 51 -19.25 5.90 -7.20
N ARG A 52 -19.17 6.07 -8.52
CA ARG A 52 -18.12 5.43 -9.35
C ARG A 52 -16.71 5.85 -8.92
N THR A 53 -16.51 7.12 -8.56
CA THR A 53 -15.22 7.59 -8.05
C THR A 53 -14.92 6.98 -6.68
N LEU A 54 -15.91 6.89 -5.79
CA LEU A 54 -15.76 6.22 -4.50
C LEU A 54 -15.43 4.72 -4.64
N GLU A 55 -16.01 4.04 -5.63
CA GLU A 55 -15.65 2.65 -5.97
C GLU A 55 -14.23 2.52 -6.49
N LEU A 56 -13.75 3.49 -7.29
CA LEU A 56 -12.36 3.51 -7.74
C LEU A 56 -11.40 3.73 -6.56
N ILE A 57 -11.75 4.64 -5.64
CA ILE A 57 -11.01 4.87 -4.39
C ILE A 57 -11.00 3.58 -3.54
N SER A 58 -12.15 2.92 -3.37
CA SER A 58 -12.25 1.68 -2.58
C SER A 58 -11.39 0.56 -3.19
N LYS A 59 -11.39 0.42 -4.52
CA LYS A 59 -10.54 -0.53 -5.25
C LYS A 59 -9.05 -0.21 -5.11
N ALA A 60 -8.67 1.06 -5.21
CA ALA A 60 -7.28 1.50 -5.04
C ALA A 60 -6.75 1.17 -3.64
N LEU A 61 -7.58 1.44 -2.64
CA LEU A 61 -7.28 1.20 -1.22
C LEU A 61 -7.50 -0.25 -0.79
N ARG A 62 -8.09 -1.06 -1.67
CA ARG A 62 -8.44 -2.46 -1.46
C ARG A 62 -9.32 -2.72 -0.23
N ILE A 63 -10.19 -1.79 0.10
CA ILE A 63 -11.17 -1.90 1.19
C ILE A 63 -12.60 -1.86 0.63
N PRO A 64 -13.58 -2.51 1.28
CA PRO A 64 -14.97 -2.39 0.85
C PRO A 64 -15.44 -0.94 0.88
N LEU A 65 -16.25 -0.54 -0.11
CA LEU A 65 -16.80 0.82 -0.19
C LEU A 65 -17.57 1.22 1.09
N TYR A 66 -18.31 0.28 1.68
CA TYR A 66 -19.07 0.54 2.91
C TYR A 66 -18.17 0.89 4.10
N SER A 67 -16.88 0.51 4.09
CA SER A 67 -15.96 0.74 5.20
C SER A 67 -15.70 2.23 5.44
N PHE A 68 -15.80 3.07 4.40
CA PHE A 68 -15.70 4.52 4.60
C PHE A 68 -16.82 5.06 5.51
N PHE A 69 -17.99 4.44 5.53
CA PHE A 69 -19.18 4.99 6.20
C PHE A 69 -19.45 4.41 7.60
N ARG A 70 -18.61 3.50 8.11
CA ARG A 70 -18.78 2.93 9.46
C ARG A 70 -18.46 3.96 10.54
N LYS A 71 -19.25 4.00 11.63
CA LYS A 71 -19.07 4.96 12.74
C LYS A 71 -17.89 4.63 13.66
N GLU A 72 -17.46 3.39 13.69
CA GLU A 72 -16.42 2.92 14.60
C GLU A 72 -15.16 2.53 13.83
N ALA A 73 -14.02 2.78 14.48
CA ALA A 73 -12.72 2.30 14.09
C ALA A 73 -12.68 0.78 14.24
N ASP A 74 -13.42 0.06 13.39
CA ASP A 74 -12.99 -1.26 12.99
C ASP A 74 -11.63 -1.04 12.32
N GLU A 75 -10.58 -1.06 13.16
CA GLU A 75 -9.20 -0.94 12.73
C GLU A 75 -9.04 -1.89 11.57
N VAL A 76 -8.67 -1.36 10.39
CA VAL A 76 -8.24 -2.21 9.28
C VAL A 76 -7.01 -2.95 9.81
N THR A 77 -7.23 -4.15 10.34
CA THR A 77 -6.19 -4.92 10.98
C THR A 77 -5.21 -5.31 9.87
N ALA A 78 -3.92 -5.03 10.09
CA ALA A 78 -2.89 -5.26 9.09
C ALA A 78 -2.77 -6.75 8.67
N ASP A 79 -3.33 -7.63 9.50
CA ASP A 79 -3.31 -9.09 9.34
C ASP A 79 -4.49 -9.63 8.53
N GLU A 80 -5.52 -8.84 8.24
CA GLU A 80 -6.65 -9.25 7.40
C GLU A 80 -6.32 -9.21 5.91
N GLU A 81 -6.79 -10.22 5.17
CA GLU A 81 -6.61 -10.29 3.72
C GLU A 81 -7.39 -9.17 3.03
N LEU A 82 -6.70 -8.35 2.23
CA LEU A 82 -7.31 -7.20 1.55
C LEU A 82 -8.51 -7.64 0.70
N TYR A 83 -9.61 -6.90 0.79
CA TYR A 83 -10.93 -7.31 0.31
C TYR A 83 -11.00 -7.67 -1.19
N TYR A 84 -10.16 -7.06 -2.02
CA TYR A 84 -10.08 -7.35 -3.46
C TYR A 84 -9.01 -8.38 -3.85
N ASN A 85 -8.44 -9.10 -2.88
CA ASN A 85 -7.51 -10.21 -3.16
C ASN A 85 -8.21 -11.57 -3.25
N VAL A 86 -9.53 -11.61 -3.08
CA VAL A 86 -10.31 -12.85 -3.19
C VAL A 86 -10.40 -13.25 -4.66
N ASP A 87 -9.82 -14.41 -4.98
CA ASP A 87 -10.00 -15.07 -6.27
C ASP A 87 -11.43 -15.62 -6.35
N ILE A 88 -12.31 -14.88 -7.01
CA ILE A 88 -13.71 -15.29 -7.23
C ILE A 88 -13.85 -16.40 -8.28
N TRP A 89 -12.77 -16.77 -8.96
CA TRP A 89 -12.76 -17.76 -10.05
C TRP A 89 -12.06 -19.09 -9.67
N GLY A 90 -11.67 -19.28 -8.40
CA GLY A 90 -11.11 -20.53 -7.86
C GLY A 90 -9.60 -20.65 -8.06
N LYS A 91 -8.92 -21.62 -7.38
CA LYS A 91 -7.46 -21.71 -7.12
C LYS A 91 -6.44 -21.35 -8.25
N ASP A 92 -6.85 -21.26 -9.51
CA ASP A 92 -6.02 -20.90 -10.67
C ASP A 92 -6.45 -19.57 -11.36
N GLY A 93 -7.43 -18.86 -10.78
CA GLY A 93 -8.17 -17.75 -11.36
C GLY A 93 -7.50 -16.40 -11.15
N ILE A 94 -6.41 -16.14 -11.87
CA ILE A 94 -5.74 -14.84 -11.92
C ILE A 94 -5.56 -14.24 -10.52
N ARG A 95 -4.57 -14.73 -9.76
CA ARG A 95 -3.94 -13.88 -8.74
C ARG A 95 -3.44 -12.65 -9.50
N ILE A 96 -4.21 -11.57 -9.50
CA ILE A 96 -3.71 -10.24 -9.89
C ILE A 96 -2.73 -9.89 -8.78
N ARG A 97 -1.53 -10.47 -8.90
CA ARG A 97 -0.34 -10.10 -8.16
C ARG A 97 0.04 -8.70 -8.65
N THR A 98 -0.73 -7.70 -8.25
CA THR A 98 -0.18 -6.37 -8.08
C THR A 98 0.72 -6.43 -6.86
N LYS A 99 1.89 -7.04 -7.04
CA LYS A 99 3.08 -6.59 -6.31
C LYS A 99 3.33 -5.16 -6.76
N LEU A 100 2.57 -4.20 -6.24
CA LEU A 100 3.07 -2.84 -6.11
C LEU A 100 4.13 -2.90 -5.02
N LYS A 101 5.33 -3.33 -5.41
CA LYS A 101 6.60 -3.30 -4.66
C LYS A 101 6.50 -3.56 -3.15
N ARG A 102 5.92 -4.69 -2.73
CA ARG A 102 6.12 -5.19 -1.36
C ARG A 102 7.57 -5.63 -1.10
N ASP A 103 8.36 -5.83 -2.15
CA ASP A 103 9.72 -6.38 -2.06
C ASP A 103 10.84 -5.32 -1.96
N ALA A 104 10.52 -4.01 -1.90
CA ALA A 104 11.54 -2.96 -1.72
C ALA A 104 11.75 -2.56 -0.24
N LYS A 105 10.93 -3.06 0.68
CA LYS A 105 11.03 -2.78 2.13
C LYS A 105 10.82 -4.05 2.96
N GLY A 106 11.40 -5.16 2.53
CA GLY A 106 11.70 -6.21 3.51
C GLY A 106 12.65 -5.59 4.54
N ASN A 107 12.18 -5.32 5.75
CA ASN A 107 13.03 -4.90 6.86
C ASN A 107 13.98 -6.07 7.20
N ILE A 108 15.03 -6.24 6.40
CA ILE A 108 16.16 -7.09 6.74
C ILE A 108 16.72 -6.49 8.03
N SER A 109 16.72 -7.27 9.12
CA SER A 109 17.32 -6.83 10.37
C SER A 109 18.77 -6.43 10.12
N ASP A 110 19.28 -5.37 10.78
CA ASP A 110 20.67 -4.94 10.65
C ASP A 110 21.68 -6.09 10.85
N LYS A 111 21.30 -7.09 11.65
CA LYS A 111 22.07 -8.32 11.89
C LYS A 111 22.17 -9.21 10.65
N GLU A 112 21.08 -9.33 9.89
CA GLU A 112 21.03 -10.09 8.64
C GLU A 112 21.73 -9.34 7.52
N LEU A 113 21.59 -8.01 7.47
CA LEU A 113 22.32 -7.17 6.52
C LEU A 113 23.84 -7.29 6.72
N LYS A 114 24.29 -7.34 7.97
CA LYS A 114 25.71 -7.54 8.31
C LYS A 114 26.21 -8.90 7.86
N LYS A 115 25.44 -9.97 8.06
CA LYS A 115 25.78 -11.32 7.60
C LYS A 115 25.89 -11.38 6.06
N LEU A 116 24.92 -10.79 5.36
CA LEU A 116 24.91 -10.75 3.90
C LEU A 116 26.11 -9.95 3.35
N LYS A 117 26.43 -8.80 3.94
CA LYS A 117 27.63 -8.02 3.58
C LYS A 117 28.92 -8.82 3.81
N GLN A 118 28.99 -9.60 4.88
CA GLN A 118 30.14 -10.45 5.16
C GLN A 118 30.29 -11.58 4.13
N ALA A 119 29.19 -12.24 3.78
CA ALA A 119 29.18 -13.30 2.76
C ALA A 119 29.58 -12.77 1.37
N ILE A 120 29.13 -11.56 0.99
CA ILE A 120 29.53 -10.91 -0.26
C ILE A 120 31.05 -10.68 -0.28
N LYS A 121 31.61 -10.14 0.80
CA LYS A 121 33.05 -9.88 0.92
C LYS A 121 33.90 -11.16 0.83
N GLU A 122 33.40 -12.27 1.35
CA GLU A 122 34.05 -13.58 1.23
C GLU A 122 34.00 -14.10 -0.21
N ASN A 123 32.85 -13.99 -0.86
CA ASN A 123 32.70 -14.37 -2.26
C ASN A 123 33.60 -13.53 -3.18
N GLU A 124 33.72 -12.23 -2.96
CA GLU A 124 34.63 -11.35 -3.71
C GLU A 124 36.11 -11.77 -3.56
N LYS A 125 36.52 -12.17 -2.36
CA LYS A 125 37.88 -12.71 -2.13
C LYS A 125 38.11 -14.00 -2.89
N LEU A 126 37.12 -14.90 -2.91
CA LEU A 126 37.19 -16.16 -3.66
C LEU A 126 37.26 -15.90 -5.17
N ILE A 127 36.45 -14.98 -5.69
CA ILE A 127 36.48 -14.55 -7.09
C ILE A 127 37.86 -13.98 -7.44
N ARG A 128 38.42 -13.10 -6.60
CA ARG A 128 39.77 -12.54 -6.81
C ARG A 128 40.86 -13.61 -6.80
N LYS A 129 40.75 -14.59 -5.90
CA LYS A 129 41.70 -15.72 -5.83
C LYS A 129 41.60 -16.62 -7.07
N ASN A 130 40.39 -16.90 -7.55
CA ASN A 130 40.17 -17.73 -8.72
C ASN A 130 40.56 -17.02 -10.02
N THR A 131 40.27 -15.73 -10.16
CA THR A 131 40.72 -14.93 -11.31
C THR A 131 42.24 -14.82 -11.38
N ASN A 132 42.92 -14.66 -10.24
CA ASN A 132 44.39 -14.69 -10.21
C ASN A 132 44.95 -16.07 -10.56
N LYS A 133 44.29 -17.16 -10.15
CA LYS A 133 44.66 -18.53 -10.55
C LYS A 133 44.46 -18.78 -12.04
N ILE A 134 43.46 -18.17 -12.66
CA ILE A 134 43.21 -18.25 -14.11
C ILE A 134 44.26 -17.43 -14.89
N LYS A 135 44.71 -16.29 -14.36
CA LYS A 135 45.74 -15.45 -15.00
C LYS A 135 47.17 -16.00 -14.88
N ASN A 136 47.44 -16.83 -13.87
CA ASN A 136 48.76 -17.44 -13.63
C ASN A 136 48.86 -18.87 -14.20
N LYS A 137 47.95 -19.26 -15.10
CA LYS A 137 47.93 -20.54 -15.81
C LYS A 137 48.06 -20.28 -17.30
#